data_AF-A0A6J5K1B3-F1
#
_entry.id   AF-A0A6J5K1B3-F1
#
_cell.length_a   1.000
_cell.length_b   1.000
_cell.length_c   1.000
_cell.angle_alpha   90.00
_cell.angle_beta   90.00
_cell.angle_gamma   90.00
#
_symmetry.space_group_name_H-M   'P 1'
#
loop_
_entity.id
_entity.type
_entity.pdbx_description
1 polymer ?
#
loop_
_entity_poly.entity_id
_entity_poly.type
_entity_poly.pdbx_seq_one_letter_code
_entity_poly.pdbx_strand_id
1 'polypeptide(L)'
;MTDLHRLLKDAQLASLLNRLGMRPGESRDGAMPLCLVASIFNVRQIEAAYERALGATVRRAVLERARQLVAVEGGMVARSGDHILFAFDAGSPAESLSGALPMREASLPDRIVEALGGAPVYGESGTVYPAISVRIAGYGDGPFDIDAIGAASLAPGRLPGWREQYHGDMATAIALFRAMDEGRLALELTPLREGLDAQVTTYCALALTERTGGKTRPLGIALEAVERLGLTRRLDRWVVSSLRERLVLDPSLKVKLNTSIDGMPPEAWRLRVMNALLLSPDTAARVSIDAAHAAASPTQRGAA
;
A
#
# COMPACT_ATOMS: atom_id res chain seq x y z
N MET A 1 25.08 -5.02 -36.43
CA MET A 1 25.17 -5.78 -35.15
C MET A 1 24.00 -5.52 -34.21
N THR A 2 23.28 -4.40 -34.36
CA THR A 2 22.10 -4.02 -33.57
C THR A 2 20.85 -4.87 -33.84
N ASP A 3 20.61 -5.32 -35.08
CA ASP A 3 19.41 -6.11 -35.45
C ASP A 3 19.44 -7.56 -34.94
N LEU A 4 20.61 -8.19 -34.91
CA LEU A 4 20.74 -9.57 -34.43
C LEU A 4 20.48 -9.65 -32.91
N HIS A 5 20.86 -8.61 -32.17
CA HIS A 5 20.63 -8.50 -30.73
C HIS A 5 19.16 -8.26 -30.39
N ARG A 6 18.42 -7.55 -31.25
CA ARG A 6 16.97 -7.36 -31.12
C ARG A 6 16.22 -8.67 -31.36
N LEU A 7 16.56 -9.39 -32.43
CA LEU A 7 15.93 -10.67 -32.79
C LEU A 7 16.13 -11.78 -31.74
N LEU A 8 17.32 -11.85 -31.12
CA LEU A 8 17.61 -12.82 -30.05
C LEU A 8 16.82 -12.54 -28.76
N LYS A 9 16.47 -11.27 -28.49
CA LYS A 9 15.72 -10.85 -27.30
C LYS A 9 14.22 -11.03 -27.47
N ASP A 10 13.71 -10.69 -28.65
CA ASP A 10 12.33 -11.00 -29.02
C ASP A 10 12.08 -12.51 -28.89
N ALA A 11 13.07 -13.35 -29.23
CA ALA A 11 12.98 -14.79 -29.05
C ALA A 11 13.00 -15.26 -27.57
N GLN A 12 13.76 -14.61 -26.68
CA GLN A 12 13.79 -14.95 -25.26
C GLN A 12 12.53 -14.50 -24.52
N LEU A 13 12.05 -13.29 -24.81
CA LEU A 13 10.78 -12.79 -24.29
C LEU A 13 9.61 -13.61 -24.85
N ALA A 14 9.59 -13.88 -26.16
CA ALA A 14 8.62 -14.78 -26.77
C ALA A 14 8.70 -16.19 -26.17
N SER A 15 9.90 -16.68 -25.80
CA SER A 15 10.07 -17.98 -25.13
C SER A 15 9.53 -17.97 -23.70
N LEU A 16 9.76 -16.89 -22.94
CA LEU A 16 9.24 -16.73 -21.59
C LEU A 16 7.71 -16.56 -21.61
N LEU A 17 7.19 -15.72 -22.50
CA LEU A 17 5.77 -15.55 -22.76
C LEU A 17 5.11 -16.85 -23.26
N ASN A 18 5.71 -17.56 -24.21
CA ASN A 18 5.22 -18.87 -24.68
C ASN A 18 5.25 -19.94 -23.57
N ARG A 19 6.27 -19.93 -22.70
CA ARG A 19 6.35 -20.83 -21.52
C ARG A 19 5.28 -20.50 -20.50
N LEU A 20 4.91 -19.23 -20.38
CA LEU A 20 3.81 -18.80 -19.54
C LEU A 20 2.43 -19.01 -20.22
N GLY A 21 2.41 -19.19 -21.54
CA GLY A 21 1.20 -19.47 -22.33
C GLY A 21 0.70 -18.31 -23.19
N MET A 22 1.39 -17.16 -23.23
CA MET A 22 1.02 -16.04 -24.10
C MET A 22 1.61 -16.24 -25.48
N ARG A 23 0.74 -16.24 -26.49
CA ARG A 23 1.15 -16.32 -27.89
C ARG A 23 1.48 -14.90 -28.38
N PRO A 24 2.71 -14.61 -28.83
CA PRO A 24 3.12 -13.28 -29.30
C PRO A 24 2.41 -12.78 -30.58
N GLY A 25 1.33 -13.41 -31.03
CA GLY A 25 0.64 -13.11 -32.29
C GLY A 25 -0.83 -12.73 -32.17
N GLU A 26 -1.41 -12.68 -30.96
CA GLU A 26 -2.82 -12.30 -30.76
C GLU A 26 -3.00 -10.84 -30.29
N SER A 27 -1.93 -10.15 -29.90
CA SER A 27 -1.97 -8.71 -29.62
C SER A 27 -2.08 -7.95 -30.95
N ARG A 28 -3.28 -7.44 -31.24
CA ARG A 28 -3.65 -6.80 -32.51
C ARG A 28 -2.87 -5.52 -32.84
N ASP A 29 -1.99 -5.03 -31.97
CA ASP A 29 -1.39 -3.69 -32.14
C ASP A 29 0.08 -3.55 -31.69
N GLY A 30 0.80 -4.65 -31.44
CA GLY A 30 2.22 -4.56 -31.03
C GLY A 30 2.46 -3.94 -29.64
N ALA A 31 1.40 -3.76 -28.84
CA ALA A 31 1.48 -3.27 -27.48
C ALA A 31 2.09 -4.34 -26.55
N MET A 32 3.07 -3.92 -25.75
CA MET A 32 3.80 -4.80 -24.84
C MET A 32 2.95 -5.14 -23.62
N PRO A 33 2.98 -6.40 -23.13
CA PRO A 33 2.18 -6.81 -21.97
C PRO A 33 2.54 -5.96 -20.73
N LEU A 34 1.62 -5.81 -19.78
CA LEU A 34 1.92 -5.14 -18.52
C LEU A 34 2.46 -6.17 -17.52
N CYS A 35 3.70 -6.03 -17.09
CA CYS A 35 4.31 -6.89 -16.07
C CYS A 35 4.41 -6.17 -14.71
N LEU A 36 3.96 -6.86 -13.66
CA LEU A 36 3.98 -6.39 -12.28
C LEU A 36 4.61 -7.45 -11.38
N VAL A 37 5.51 -7.05 -10.48
CA VAL A 37 6.12 -7.95 -9.50
C VAL A 37 5.62 -7.56 -8.11
N ALA A 38 4.84 -8.45 -7.51
CA ALA A 38 4.45 -8.39 -6.11
C ALA A 38 5.47 -9.13 -5.23
N SER A 39 5.72 -8.64 -4.02
CA SER A 39 6.70 -9.21 -3.09
C SER A 39 6.13 -9.28 -1.68
N ILE A 40 6.28 -10.44 -1.02
CA ILE A 40 5.91 -10.63 0.40
C ILE A 40 7.13 -10.28 1.24
N PHE A 41 7.26 -9.01 1.61
CA PHE A 41 8.53 -8.55 2.17
C PHE A 41 8.69 -8.82 3.68
N ASN A 42 7.63 -9.11 4.43
CA ASN A 42 7.73 -9.45 5.85
C ASN A 42 7.81 -10.95 6.16
N VAL A 43 7.86 -11.84 5.14
CA VAL A 43 7.78 -13.30 5.37
C VAL A 43 8.94 -13.84 6.21
N ARG A 44 10.15 -13.31 6.05
CA ARG A 44 11.31 -13.71 6.85
C ARG A 44 11.15 -13.34 8.32
N GLN A 45 10.49 -12.23 8.61
CA GLN A 45 10.16 -11.83 9.98
C GLN A 45 9.11 -12.77 10.57
N ILE A 46 8.08 -13.13 9.80
CA ILE A 46 7.06 -14.12 10.20
C ILE A 46 7.73 -15.46 10.55
N GLU A 47 8.64 -15.94 9.71
CA GLU A 47 9.36 -17.20 9.94
C GLU A 47 10.24 -17.17 11.20
N ALA A 48 10.88 -16.03 11.47
CA ALA A 48 11.74 -15.86 12.63
C ALA A 48 10.96 -15.67 13.94
N ALA A 49 9.77 -15.08 13.87
CA ALA A 49 8.93 -14.80 15.02
C ALA A 49 8.03 -15.99 15.40
N TYR A 50 7.35 -16.59 14.42
CA TYR A 50 6.39 -17.66 14.66
C TYR A 50 6.97 -19.04 14.39
N GLU A 51 7.39 -19.32 13.16
CA GLU A 51 8.01 -20.56 12.69
C GLU A 51 8.10 -20.58 11.17
N ARG A 52 9.03 -21.37 10.60
CA ARG A 52 9.14 -21.55 9.14
C ARG A 52 7.87 -22.11 8.49
N ALA A 53 7.13 -22.97 9.20
CA ALA A 53 5.89 -23.54 8.71
C ALA A 53 4.83 -22.47 8.42
N LEU A 54 4.69 -21.47 9.30
CA LEU A 54 3.77 -20.36 9.08
C LEU A 54 4.18 -19.51 7.86
N GLY A 55 5.47 -19.26 7.67
CA GLY A 55 5.96 -18.60 6.46
C GLY A 55 5.63 -19.35 5.17
N ALA A 56 5.72 -20.67 5.17
CA ALA A 56 5.30 -21.49 4.01
C ALA A 56 3.79 -21.37 3.75
N THR A 57 2.97 -21.39 4.82
CA THR A 57 1.51 -21.17 4.74
C THR A 57 1.17 -19.80 4.17
N VAL A 58 1.87 -18.74 4.60
CA VAL A 58 1.71 -17.37 4.06
C VAL A 58 1.98 -17.35 2.56
N ARG A 59 3.12 -17.89 2.11
CA ARG A 59 3.45 -17.90 0.67
C ARG A 59 2.44 -18.68 -0.17
N ARG A 60 1.92 -19.79 0.36
CA ARG A 60 0.85 -20.57 -0.30
C ARG A 60 -0.43 -19.76 -0.40
N ALA A 61 -0.90 -19.18 0.71
CA ALA A 61 -2.12 -18.40 0.76
C ALA A 61 -2.06 -17.20 -0.19
N VAL A 62 -0.93 -16.48 -0.23
CA VAL A 62 -0.74 -15.34 -1.15
C VAL A 62 -0.71 -15.81 -2.61
N LEU A 63 -0.07 -16.94 -2.94
CA LEU A 63 -0.09 -17.48 -4.30
C LEU A 63 -1.50 -17.86 -4.76
N GLU A 64 -2.31 -18.47 -3.89
CA GLU A 64 -3.70 -18.80 -4.24
C GLU A 64 -4.54 -17.53 -4.47
N ARG A 65 -4.37 -16.50 -3.64
CA ARG A 65 -5.00 -15.18 -3.86
C ARG A 65 -4.58 -14.56 -5.18
N ALA A 66 -3.31 -14.70 -5.56
CA ALA A 66 -2.80 -14.22 -6.85
C ALA A 66 -3.46 -14.94 -8.04
N ARG A 67 -3.63 -16.26 -7.95
CA ARG A 67 -4.34 -17.06 -8.97
C ARG A 67 -5.81 -16.65 -9.09
N GLN A 68 -6.48 -16.42 -7.96
CA GLN A 68 -7.87 -15.95 -7.95
C GLN A 68 -8.00 -14.58 -8.60
N LEU A 69 -7.10 -13.64 -8.31
CA LEU A 69 -7.10 -12.32 -8.94
C LEU A 69 -6.94 -12.42 -10.46
N VAL A 70 -5.97 -13.20 -10.93
CA VAL A 70 -5.70 -13.38 -12.37
C VAL A 70 -6.86 -14.09 -13.08
N ALA A 71 -7.56 -15.00 -12.41
CA ALA A 71 -8.75 -15.63 -12.97
C ALA A 71 -9.90 -14.63 -13.23
N VAL A 72 -9.94 -13.53 -12.48
CA VAL A 72 -10.94 -12.45 -12.65
C VAL A 72 -10.47 -11.38 -13.64
N GLU A 73 -9.22 -10.91 -13.50
CA GLU A 73 -8.69 -9.78 -14.27
C GLU A 73 -8.17 -10.18 -15.67
N GLY A 74 -7.95 -11.47 -15.91
CA GLY A 74 -7.41 -12.00 -17.16
C GLY A 74 -5.91 -11.76 -17.30
N GLY A 75 -5.11 -12.82 -17.20
CA GLY A 75 -3.66 -12.75 -17.35
C GLY A 75 -2.98 -14.02 -16.87
N MET A 76 -1.75 -13.87 -16.36
CA MET A 76 -0.97 -14.98 -15.84
C MET A 76 -0.25 -14.63 -14.55
N VAL A 77 0.04 -15.66 -13.76
CA VAL A 77 0.82 -15.54 -12.54
C VAL A 77 1.94 -16.58 -12.50
N ALA A 78 3.14 -16.13 -12.14
CA ALA A 78 4.29 -16.98 -11.86
C ALA A 78 4.92 -16.59 -10.52
N ARG A 79 5.66 -17.51 -9.90
CA ARG A 79 6.29 -17.28 -8.58
C ARG A 79 7.77 -17.62 -8.60
N SER A 80 8.59 -16.75 -8.02
CA SER A 80 10.00 -16.97 -7.69
C SER A 80 10.20 -16.62 -6.21
N GLY A 81 10.48 -17.61 -5.35
CA GLY A 81 10.72 -17.36 -3.92
C GLY A 81 9.56 -16.64 -3.21
N ASP A 82 9.84 -15.39 -2.80
CA ASP A 82 8.93 -14.46 -2.10
C ASP A 82 8.24 -13.47 -3.06
N HIS A 83 8.51 -13.60 -4.35
CA HIS A 83 8.04 -12.72 -5.42
C HIS A 83 7.03 -13.44 -6.32
N ILE A 84 6.06 -12.67 -6.79
CA ILE A 84 4.98 -13.12 -7.65
C ILE A 84 4.93 -12.18 -8.86
N LEU A 85 5.18 -12.73 -10.04
CA LEU A 85 5.05 -12.03 -11.31
C LEU A 85 3.61 -12.14 -11.79
N PHE A 86 3.01 -11.01 -12.12
CA PHE A 86 1.78 -10.90 -12.88
C PHE A 86 2.12 -10.39 -14.28
N ALA A 87 1.53 -11.02 -15.29
CA ALA A 87 1.60 -10.56 -16.67
C ALA A 87 0.17 -10.44 -17.21
N PHE A 88 -0.17 -9.25 -17.70
CA PHE A 88 -1.47 -8.95 -18.29
C PHE A 88 -1.28 -8.61 -19.77
N ASP A 89 -2.18 -9.10 -20.62
CA ASP A 89 -2.15 -8.80 -22.05
C ASP A 89 -2.42 -7.32 -22.32
N ALA A 90 -1.75 -6.79 -23.35
CA ALA A 90 -2.03 -5.45 -23.84
C ALA A 90 -3.44 -5.41 -24.48
N GLY A 91 -4.25 -4.43 -24.11
CA GLY A 91 -5.67 -4.32 -24.46
C GLY A 91 -6.63 -5.05 -23.52
N SER A 92 -6.14 -5.72 -22.46
CA SER A 92 -7.00 -6.22 -21.39
C SER A 92 -7.74 -5.05 -20.71
N PRO A 93 -8.96 -5.23 -20.17
CA PRO A 93 -9.58 -4.25 -19.28
C PRO A 93 -8.64 -3.78 -18.16
N ALA A 94 -7.66 -4.61 -17.76
CA ALA A 94 -6.60 -4.26 -16.82
C ALA A 94 -5.69 -3.08 -17.29
N GLU A 95 -5.48 -2.86 -18.59
CA GLU A 95 -4.73 -1.72 -19.13
C GLU A 95 -5.54 -0.42 -19.08
N SER A 96 -6.87 -0.48 -19.31
CA SER A 96 -7.75 0.69 -19.20
C SER A 96 -7.82 1.23 -17.77
N LEU A 97 -7.47 0.40 -16.78
CA LEU A 97 -7.35 0.77 -15.37
C LEU A 97 -5.97 1.33 -14.98
N SER A 98 -5.00 1.28 -15.89
CA SER A 98 -3.61 1.67 -15.63
C SER A 98 -3.31 3.15 -15.96
N GLY A 99 -4.18 3.84 -16.72
CA GLY A 99 -4.01 5.28 -16.96
C GLY A 99 -5.13 5.95 -17.77
N ALA A 100 -5.61 7.10 -17.25
CA ALA A 100 -6.53 8.08 -17.85
C ALA A 100 -8.06 7.92 -17.61
N LEU A 101 -8.48 8.16 -16.35
CA LEU A 101 -9.81 8.68 -15.84
C LEU A 101 -11.13 7.97 -16.27
N PRO A 102 -12.20 7.90 -15.43
CA PRO A 102 -12.38 8.40 -14.06
C PRO A 102 -12.33 7.28 -13.00
N MET A 103 -11.85 7.66 -11.81
CA MET A 103 -11.58 6.87 -10.60
C MET A 103 -12.81 6.18 -9.97
N ARG A 104 -13.40 5.20 -10.66
CA ARG A 104 -14.33 4.23 -10.06
C ARG A 104 -13.69 2.89 -9.70
N GLU A 105 -12.44 2.67 -10.08
CA GLU A 105 -11.74 1.40 -9.91
C GLU A 105 -10.30 1.66 -9.46
N ALA A 106 -9.87 1.01 -8.37
CA ALA A 106 -8.50 1.13 -7.85
C ALA A 106 -7.48 0.71 -8.93
N SER A 107 -6.32 1.38 -8.96
CA SER A 107 -5.23 1.02 -9.88
C SER A 107 -4.86 -0.46 -9.72
N LEU A 108 -4.46 -1.12 -10.80
CA LEU A 108 -4.12 -2.55 -10.78
C LEU A 108 -3.06 -2.91 -9.69
N PRO A 109 -2.01 -2.11 -9.45
CA PRO A 109 -1.11 -2.32 -8.30
C PRO A 109 -1.83 -2.33 -6.95
N ASP A 110 -2.79 -1.42 -6.72
CA ASP A 110 -3.53 -1.34 -5.46
C ASP A 110 -4.49 -2.52 -5.28
N ARG A 111 -5.10 -3.00 -6.37
CA ARG A 111 -5.89 -4.24 -6.37
C ARG A 111 -5.03 -5.45 -6.02
N ILE A 112 -3.82 -5.56 -6.59
CA ILE A 112 -2.89 -6.64 -6.26
C ILE A 112 -2.52 -6.58 -4.77
N VAL A 113 -2.13 -5.41 -4.25
CA VAL A 113 -1.80 -5.26 -2.82
C VAL A 113 -2.98 -5.69 -1.93
N GLU A 114 -4.20 -5.28 -2.27
CA GLU A 114 -5.41 -5.64 -1.53
C GLU A 114 -5.73 -7.14 -1.62
N ALA A 115 -5.73 -7.72 -2.82
CA ALA A 115 -6.05 -9.13 -3.01
C ALA A 115 -5.05 -10.04 -2.27
N LEU A 116 -3.77 -9.67 -2.29
CA LEU A 116 -2.71 -10.47 -1.68
C LEU A 116 -2.58 -10.24 -0.17
N GLY A 117 -2.64 -8.98 0.26
CA GLY A 117 -2.35 -8.53 1.63
C GLY A 117 -3.57 -8.15 2.48
N GLY A 118 -4.74 -8.02 1.88
CA GLY A 118 -5.96 -7.52 2.51
C GLY A 118 -6.69 -8.52 3.41
N ALA A 119 -6.22 -9.76 3.50
CA ALA A 119 -6.81 -10.77 4.38
C ALA A 119 -5.74 -11.43 5.28
N PRO A 120 -6.08 -11.73 6.54
CA PRO A 120 -5.17 -12.44 7.43
C PRO A 120 -4.90 -13.85 6.90
N VAL A 121 -3.75 -14.40 7.25
CA VAL A 121 -3.40 -15.81 7.03
C VAL A 121 -3.42 -16.50 8.38
N TYR A 122 -4.17 -17.59 8.46
CA TYR A 122 -4.29 -18.43 9.64
C TYR A 122 -3.33 -19.61 9.51
N GLY A 123 -2.51 -19.84 10.53
CA GLY A 123 -1.76 -21.08 10.70
C GLY A 123 -1.83 -21.56 12.14
N GLU A 124 -1.23 -22.72 12.40
CA GLU A 124 -1.25 -23.35 13.72
C GLU A 124 -0.57 -22.49 14.80
N SER A 125 0.57 -21.89 14.46
CA SER A 125 1.35 -21.05 15.37
C SER A 125 0.77 -19.63 15.55
N GLY A 126 -0.26 -19.23 14.79
CA GLY A 126 -0.90 -17.92 14.92
C GLY A 126 -1.53 -17.35 13.65
N THR A 127 -2.05 -16.13 13.77
CA THR A 127 -2.62 -15.35 12.67
C THR A 127 -1.65 -14.22 12.30
N VAL A 128 -1.44 -13.99 11.01
CA VAL A 128 -0.53 -12.94 10.51
C VAL A 128 -1.07 -12.24 9.27
N TYR A 129 -0.63 -11.01 9.04
CA TYR A 129 -0.87 -10.28 7.79
C TYR A 129 0.40 -10.27 6.92
N PRO A 130 0.31 -10.69 5.65
CA PRO A 130 1.42 -10.53 4.72
C PRO A 130 1.53 -9.06 4.28
N ALA A 131 2.73 -8.51 4.38
CA ALA A 131 3.03 -7.17 3.89
C ALA A 131 3.47 -7.26 2.42
N ILE A 132 2.70 -6.62 1.53
CA ILE A 132 2.85 -6.73 0.08
C ILE A 132 3.35 -5.42 -0.51
N SER A 133 4.35 -5.51 -1.38
CA SER A 133 4.80 -4.42 -2.23
C SER A 133 4.64 -4.83 -3.69
N VAL A 134 4.23 -3.91 -4.55
CA VAL A 134 4.07 -4.14 -5.99
C VAL A 134 4.91 -3.14 -6.75
N ARG A 135 5.63 -3.60 -7.77
CA ARG A 135 6.42 -2.78 -8.69
C ARG A 135 6.05 -3.10 -10.13
N ILE A 136 5.96 -2.06 -10.95
CA ILE A 136 5.85 -2.23 -12.40
C ILE A 136 7.23 -2.63 -12.91
N ALA A 137 7.28 -3.75 -13.64
CA ALA A 137 8.50 -4.20 -14.28
C ALA A 137 8.69 -3.43 -15.59
N GLY A 138 9.77 -2.67 -15.68
CA GLY A 138 10.20 -2.08 -16.95
C GLY A 138 10.78 -3.17 -17.86
N TYR A 139 10.51 -3.06 -19.15
CA TYR A 139 11.16 -3.90 -20.16
C TYR A 139 12.51 -3.30 -20.50
N GLY A 140 13.57 -4.05 -20.18
CA GLY A 140 14.93 -3.71 -20.53
C GLY A 140 15.52 -4.67 -21.54
N ASP A 141 16.69 -4.31 -22.03
CA ASP A 141 17.48 -5.06 -23.00
C ASP A 141 18.10 -6.37 -22.46
N GLY A 142 17.88 -6.69 -21.18
CA GLY A 142 18.47 -7.85 -20.49
C GLY A 142 17.45 -8.94 -20.13
N PRO A 143 17.92 -10.10 -19.63
CA PRO A 143 17.03 -11.16 -19.15
C PRO A 143 16.14 -10.65 -18.02
N PHE A 144 14.87 -11.06 -18.03
CA PHE A 144 13.93 -10.67 -16.98
C PHE A 144 14.26 -11.42 -15.68
N ASP A 145 14.62 -10.65 -14.65
CA ASP A 145 14.92 -11.18 -13.32
C ASP A 145 13.86 -10.67 -12.32
N ILE A 146 13.00 -11.59 -11.88
CA ILE A 146 11.93 -11.30 -10.91
C ILE A 146 12.53 -10.80 -9.59
N ASP A 147 13.65 -11.39 -9.16
CA ASP A 147 14.26 -11.13 -7.86
C ASP A 147 14.96 -9.75 -7.87
N ALA A 148 15.50 -9.33 -9.02
CA ALA A 148 16.07 -7.98 -9.18
C ALA A 148 15.02 -6.86 -9.14
N ILE A 149 13.79 -7.14 -9.58
CA ILE A 149 12.69 -6.17 -9.60
C ILE A 149 11.96 -6.14 -8.25
N GLY A 150 11.85 -7.30 -7.61
CA GLY A 150 11.17 -7.52 -6.34
C GLY A 150 11.59 -6.53 -5.24
N ALA A 151 10.69 -6.30 -4.29
CA ALA A 151 11.03 -5.52 -3.10
C ALA A 151 11.89 -6.37 -2.15
N ALA A 152 12.92 -5.75 -1.57
CA ALA A 152 13.77 -6.41 -0.59
C ALA A 152 12.95 -6.87 0.63
N SER A 153 13.22 -8.09 1.11
CA SER A 153 12.62 -8.59 2.34
C SER A 153 13.10 -7.78 3.55
N LEU A 154 12.20 -7.49 4.47
CA LEU A 154 12.55 -6.97 5.79
C LEU A 154 13.32 -8.03 6.57
N ALA A 155 14.47 -7.62 7.09
CA ALA A 155 15.27 -8.48 7.95
C ALA A 155 14.55 -8.67 9.31
N PRO A 156 14.66 -9.87 9.91
CA PRO A 156 14.34 -10.05 11.32
C PRO A 156 15.17 -9.09 12.19
N GLY A 157 14.55 -8.57 13.24
CA GLY A 157 15.26 -7.75 14.22
C GLY A 157 16.27 -8.59 15.00
N ARG A 158 17.33 -7.92 15.45
CA ARG A 158 18.46 -8.55 16.13
C ARG A 158 18.53 -8.25 17.63
N LEU A 159 17.68 -7.34 18.12
CA LEU A 159 17.68 -6.92 19.51
C LEU A 159 16.88 -7.93 20.37
N PRO A 160 17.27 -8.13 21.64
CA PRO A 160 16.46 -8.88 22.60
C PRO A 160 15.04 -8.31 22.69
N GLY A 161 14.03 -9.16 22.78
CA GLY A 161 12.62 -8.73 22.85
C GLY A 161 11.96 -8.44 21.49
N TRP A 162 12.71 -8.51 20.37
CA TRP A 162 12.14 -8.22 19.04
C TRP A 162 11.01 -9.17 18.67
N ARG A 163 11.12 -10.46 19.01
CA ARG A 163 10.09 -11.45 18.68
C ARG A 163 8.79 -11.14 19.43
N GLU A 164 8.89 -10.86 20.71
CA GLU A 164 7.77 -10.49 21.57
C GLU A 164 7.11 -9.20 21.08
N GLN A 165 7.92 -8.20 20.70
CA GLN A 165 7.42 -6.98 20.06
C GLN A 165 6.70 -7.29 18.74
N TYR A 166 7.27 -8.16 17.88
CA TYR A 166 6.65 -8.53 16.62
C TYR A 166 5.30 -9.23 16.81
N HIS A 167 5.17 -10.10 17.82
CA HIS A 167 3.89 -10.70 18.20
C HIS A 167 2.88 -9.66 18.68
N GLY A 168 3.30 -8.75 19.56
CA GLY A 168 2.46 -7.66 20.07
C GLY A 168 1.99 -6.72 18.97
N ASP A 169 2.90 -6.35 18.05
CA ASP A 169 2.58 -5.53 16.88
C ASP A 169 1.59 -6.25 15.97
N MET A 170 1.77 -7.55 15.71
CA MET A 170 0.88 -8.31 14.84
C MET A 170 -0.52 -8.46 15.44
N ALA A 171 -0.61 -8.73 16.75
CA ALA A 171 -1.89 -8.74 17.46
C ALA A 171 -2.59 -7.38 17.39
N THR A 172 -1.83 -6.29 17.52
CA THR A 172 -2.34 -4.92 17.39
C THR A 172 -2.85 -4.63 15.98
N ALA A 173 -2.11 -5.03 14.94
CA ALA A 173 -2.53 -4.88 13.55
C ALA A 173 -3.78 -5.70 13.22
N ILE A 174 -3.90 -6.93 13.77
CA ILE A 174 -5.10 -7.77 13.60
C ILE A 174 -6.32 -7.10 14.24
N ALA A 175 -6.18 -6.61 15.48
CA ALA A 175 -7.26 -5.90 16.16
C ALA A 175 -7.68 -4.64 15.39
N LEU A 176 -6.71 -3.87 14.88
CA LEU A 176 -6.97 -2.67 14.10
C LEU A 176 -7.71 -2.97 12.80
N PHE A 177 -7.23 -3.91 11.99
CA PHE A 177 -7.89 -4.24 10.72
C PHE A 177 -9.24 -4.90 10.91
N ARG A 178 -9.43 -5.66 12.00
CA ARG A 178 -10.76 -6.13 12.38
C ARG A 178 -11.68 -4.96 12.74
N ALA A 179 -11.21 -3.97 13.51
CA ALA A 179 -11.99 -2.77 13.81
C ALA A 179 -12.35 -1.97 12.54
N MET A 180 -11.43 -1.94 11.57
CA MET A 180 -11.66 -1.32 10.26
C MET A 180 -12.76 -2.05 9.48
N ASP A 181 -12.68 -3.38 9.40
CA ASP A 181 -13.64 -4.22 8.67
C ASP A 181 -15.03 -4.21 9.36
N GLU A 182 -15.08 -4.04 10.68
CA GLU A 182 -16.31 -3.89 11.48
C GLU A 182 -16.88 -2.46 11.45
N GLY A 183 -16.28 -1.53 10.69
CA GLY A 183 -16.74 -0.13 10.61
C GLY A 183 -16.58 0.66 11.91
N ARG A 184 -15.70 0.21 12.81
CA ARG A 184 -15.41 0.87 14.09
C ARG A 184 -14.36 1.96 13.96
N LEU A 185 -13.57 1.98 12.89
CA LEU A 185 -12.68 3.10 12.61
C LEU A 185 -13.43 4.30 12.04
N ALA A 186 -13.01 5.49 12.45
CA ALA A 186 -13.58 6.74 11.97
C ALA A 186 -12.46 7.75 11.65
N LEU A 187 -12.71 8.54 10.61
CA LEU A 187 -12.03 9.80 10.42
C LEU A 187 -12.73 10.83 11.32
N GLU A 188 -12.00 11.60 12.11
CA GLU A 188 -12.50 12.77 12.82
C GLU A 188 -11.91 14.02 12.19
N LEU A 189 -12.79 15.00 11.93
CA LEU A 189 -12.44 16.26 11.29
C LEU A 189 -12.70 17.37 12.30
N THR A 190 -11.63 17.94 12.84
CA THR A 190 -11.73 18.98 13.87
C THR A 190 -11.41 20.33 13.23
N PRO A 191 -12.30 21.33 13.28
CA PRO A 191 -12.06 22.64 12.67
C PRO A 191 -10.84 23.32 13.30
N LEU A 192 -9.92 23.75 12.43
CA LEU A 192 -8.79 24.60 12.74
C LEU A 192 -9.24 26.05 12.50
N ARG A 193 -9.19 26.89 13.54
CA ARG A 193 -9.40 28.33 13.41
C ARG A 193 -8.06 29.00 13.10
N GLU A 194 -7.86 29.41 11.84
CA GLU A 194 -6.68 30.19 11.44
C GLU A 194 -6.96 31.71 11.50
N GLY A 195 -6.79 32.34 12.66
CA GLY A 195 -6.82 33.81 12.78
C GLY A 195 -8.14 34.43 13.25
N LEU A 196 -8.07 35.69 13.68
CA LEU A 196 -9.12 36.45 14.37
C LEU A 196 -10.18 37.08 13.45
N ASP A 197 -10.05 36.95 12.13
CA ASP A 197 -10.89 37.67 11.17
C ASP A 197 -11.97 36.78 10.54
N ALA A 198 -13.18 37.31 10.40
CA ALA A 198 -14.40 36.53 10.16
C ALA A 198 -14.57 35.95 8.74
N GLN A 199 -13.55 36.03 7.88
CA GLN A 199 -13.55 35.43 6.53
C GLN A 199 -12.57 34.25 6.36
N VAL A 200 -12.06 33.72 7.46
CA VAL A 200 -11.07 32.65 7.44
C VAL A 200 -11.65 31.35 6.89
N THR A 201 -11.01 30.85 5.83
CA THR A 201 -11.23 29.50 5.32
C THR A 201 -11.03 28.49 6.46
N THR A 202 -12.08 27.80 6.88
CA THR A 202 -11.99 26.80 7.96
C THR A 202 -11.42 25.51 7.40
N TYR A 203 -10.18 25.18 7.76
CA TYR A 203 -9.60 23.86 7.53
C TYR A 203 -10.02 22.89 8.63
N CYS A 204 -10.10 21.60 8.34
CA CYS A 204 -10.25 20.57 9.37
C CYS A 204 -8.95 19.76 9.53
N ALA A 205 -8.50 19.56 10.76
CA ALA A 205 -7.49 18.57 11.09
C ALA A 205 -8.09 17.16 11.04
N LEU A 206 -7.35 16.22 10.44
CA LEU A 206 -7.74 14.82 10.37
C LEU A 206 -7.15 14.01 11.52
N ALA A 207 -7.99 13.33 12.28
CA ALA A 207 -7.59 12.35 13.29
C ALA A 207 -8.17 10.96 12.96
N LEU A 208 -7.40 9.91 13.24
CA LEU A 208 -7.85 8.52 13.12
C LEU A 208 -8.28 8.01 14.49
N THR A 209 -9.54 7.63 14.62
CA THR A 209 -10.10 7.14 15.88
C THR A 209 -10.76 5.77 15.71
N GLU A 210 -10.78 5.01 16.80
CA GLU A 210 -11.57 3.78 16.94
C GLU A 210 -12.74 4.03 17.90
N ARG A 211 -13.93 3.59 17.50
CA ARG A 211 -15.15 3.61 18.32
C ARG A 211 -15.28 2.28 19.07
N THR A 212 -15.19 2.35 20.39
CA THR A 212 -15.35 1.19 21.28
C THR A 212 -16.26 1.54 22.45
N GLY A 213 -17.40 0.86 22.55
CA GLY A 213 -18.36 1.07 23.66
C GLY A 213 -18.87 2.50 23.79
N GLY A 214 -19.11 3.19 22.66
CA GLY A 214 -19.59 4.58 22.62
C GLY A 214 -18.52 5.64 22.88
N LYS A 215 -17.25 5.25 23.12
CA LYS A 215 -16.12 6.18 23.24
C LYS A 215 -15.24 6.12 22.00
N THR A 216 -14.70 7.27 21.59
CA THR A 216 -13.67 7.37 20.55
C THR A 216 -12.29 7.39 21.18
N ARG A 217 -11.33 6.68 20.60
CA ARG A 217 -9.93 6.63 21.05
C ARG A 217 -8.98 6.86 19.89
N PRO A 218 -7.89 7.64 20.07
CA PRO A 218 -6.89 7.82 19.02
C PRO A 218 -6.10 6.53 18.78
N LEU A 219 -5.67 6.31 17.53
CA LEU A 219 -4.97 5.09 17.11
C LEU A 219 -3.46 5.05 17.39
N GLY A 220 -2.85 6.09 17.97
CA GLY A 220 -1.39 6.33 17.97
C GLY A 220 -0.49 5.09 18.04
N ILE A 221 -0.61 4.27 19.09
CA ILE A 221 0.22 3.06 19.29
C ILE A 221 0.00 2.01 18.19
N ALA A 222 -1.24 1.87 17.71
CA ALA A 222 -1.57 0.92 16.64
C ALA A 222 -0.95 1.34 15.29
N LEU A 223 -0.78 2.64 15.05
CA LEU A 223 -0.15 3.13 13.82
C LEU A 223 1.34 2.77 13.78
N GLU A 224 2.04 2.92 14.90
CA GLU A 224 3.46 2.54 14.99
C GLU A 224 3.66 1.03 14.78
N ALA A 225 2.79 0.19 15.37
CA ALA A 225 2.83 -1.25 15.18
C ALA A 225 2.67 -1.63 13.70
N VAL A 226 1.67 -1.05 13.02
CA VAL A 226 1.41 -1.28 11.60
C VAL A 226 2.56 -0.79 10.72
N GLU A 227 3.22 0.31 11.09
CA GLU A 227 4.42 0.77 10.40
C GLU A 227 5.58 -0.22 10.54
N ARG A 228 5.91 -0.64 11.76
CA ARG A 228 7.00 -1.59 12.02
C ARG A 228 6.82 -2.90 11.25
N LEU A 229 5.56 -3.32 11.05
CA LEU A 229 5.19 -4.49 10.25
C LEU A 229 5.14 -4.25 8.74
N GLY A 230 5.18 -2.99 8.29
CA GLY A 230 5.02 -2.60 6.89
C GLY A 230 3.60 -2.75 6.35
N LEU A 231 2.59 -2.78 7.22
CA LEU A 231 1.18 -3.03 6.87
C LEU A 231 0.39 -1.73 6.58
N THR A 232 1.09 -0.60 6.44
CA THR A 232 0.48 0.73 6.30
C THR A 232 -0.40 0.87 5.08
N ARG A 233 -0.03 0.28 3.93
CA ARG A 233 -0.78 0.43 2.66
C ARG A 233 -2.28 0.17 2.77
N ARG A 234 -2.68 -0.84 3.54
CA ARG A 234 -4.10 -1.16 3.73
C ARG A 234 -4.84 -0.04 4.46
N LEU A 235 -4.21 0.50 5.51
CA LEU A 235 -4.74 1.64 6.25
C LEU A 235 -4.76 2.90 5.38
N ASP A 236 -3.69 3.19 4.65
CA ASP A 236 -3.58 4.35 3.75
C ASP A 236 -4.75 4.38 2.76
N ARG A 237 -5.05 3.23 2.14
CA ARG A 237 -6.17 3.10 1.20
C ARG A 237 -7.53 3.33 1.86
N TRP A 238 -7.75 2.77 3.04
CA TRP A 238 -8.99 2.99 3.79
C TRP A 238 -9.18 4.47 4.12
N VAL A 239 -8.12 5.16 4.56
CA VAL A 239 -8.15 6.60 4.85
C VAL A 239 -8.43 7.42 3.61
N VAL A 240 -7.75 7.16 2.50
CA VAL A 240 -7.95 7.88 1.23
C VAL A 240 -9.39 7.71 0.75
N SER A 241 -9.92 6.47 0.77
CA SER A 241 -11.29 6.18 0.33
C SER A 241 -12.31 6.89 1.22
N SER A 242 -12.16 6.76 2.54
CA SER A 242 -13.06 7.39 3.53
C SER A 242 -13.03 8.91 3.47
N LEU A 243 -11.85 9.51 3.26
CA LEU A 243 -11.70 10.96 3.14
C LEU A 243 -12.33 11.47 1.84
N ARG A 244 -12.12 10.76 0.74
CA ARG A 244 -12.73 11.10 -0.55
C ARG A 244 -14.25 11.06 -0.47
N GLU A 245 -14.84 10.02 0.10
CA GLU A 245 -16.29 9.92 0.30
C GLU A 245 -16.82 11.16 1.05
N ARG A 246 -16.10 11.58 2.09
CA ARG A 246 -16.47 12.78 2.87
C ARG A 246 -16.34 14.08 2.08
N LEU A 247 -15.27 14.24 1.30
CA LEU A 247 -15.07 15.41 0.43
C LEU A 247 -16.07 15.45 -0.74
N VAL A 248 -16.61 14.30 -1.16
CA VAL A 248 -17.71 14.25 -2.14
C VAL A 248 -19.03 14.66 -1.49
N LEU A 249 -19.30 14.19 -0.28
CA LEU A 249 -20.52 14.50 0.48
C LEU A 249 -20.57 15.97 0.95
N ASP A 250 -19.42 16.57 1.24
CA ASP A 250 -19.31 17.98 1.61
C ASP A 250 -18.33 18.72 0.68
N PRO A 251 -18.84 19.37 -0.38
CA PRO A 251 -18.02 20.17 -1.28
C PRO A 251 -17.30 21.35 -0.62
N SER A 252 -17.82 21.86 0.51
CA SER A 252 -17.26 23.01 1.22
C SER A 252 -16.10 22.65 2.15
N LEU A 253 -15.96 21.36 2.47
CA LEU A 253 -14.93 20.84 3.35
C LEU A 253 -13.54 21.02 2.75
N LYS A 254 -12.64 21.63 3.52
CA LYS A 254 -11.20 21.70 3.25
C LYS A 254 -10.45 21.04 4.40
N VAL A 255 -9.50 20.17 4.09
CA VAL A 255 -8.81 19.34 5.08
C VAL A 255 -7.33 19.69 5.09
N LYS A 256 -6.78 19.90 6.29
CA LYS A 256 -5.37 20.08 6.52
C LYS A 256 -4.83 18.83 7.20
N LEU A 257 -3.91 18.13 6.53
CA LEU A 257 -3.16 17.03 7.13
C LEU A 257 -2.12 17.64 8.06
N ASN A 258 -2.46 17.69 9.35
CA ASN A 258 -1.64 18.35 10.35
C ASN A 258 -0.31 17.60 10.55
N THR A 259 0.78 18.32 10.86
CA THR A 259 2.11 17.73 11.07
C THR A 259 2.48 17.47 12.52
N SER A 260 1.70 17.97 13.49
CA SER A 260 2.11 18.08 14.89
C SER A 260 1.01 17.72 15.89
N ILE A 261 0.41 16.53 15.79
CA ILE A 261 -0.49 16.01 16.83
C ILE A 261 0.10 14.69 17.38
N ASP A 262 0.12 14.53 18.70
CA ASP A 262 0.49 13.28 19.37
C ASP A 262 -0.33 12.09 18.84
N GLY A 263 0.34 10.97 18.56
CA GLY A 263 -0.29 9.80 17.93
C GLY A 263 -0.42 9.90 16.41
N MET A 264 0.35 10.79 15.78
CA MET A 264 0.38 10.90 14.34
C MET A 264 1.11 9.74 13.64
N PRO A 265 0.65 9.36 12.45
CA PRO A 265 1.40 8.47 11.58
C PRO A 265 2.69 9.12 11.04
N PRO A 266 3.68 8.30 10.67
CA PRO A 266 4.99 8.71 10.16
C PRO A 266 4.90 9.67 8.97
N GLU A 267 5.92 10.49 8.76
CA GLU A 267 5.99 11.39 7.60
C GLU A 267 5.81 10.65 6.26
N ALA A 268 6.39 9.44 6.17
CA ALA A 268 6.24 8.58 5.01
C ALA A 268 4.78 8.16 4.75
N TRP A 269 3.97 7.97 5.79
CA TRP A 269 2.53 7.68 5.66
C TRP A 269 1.77 8.89 5.12
N ARG A 270 2.07 10.08 5.64
CA ARG A 270 1.42 11.33 5.22
C ARG A 270 1.63 11.62 3.74
N LEU A 271 2.87 11.49 3.29
CA LEU A 271 3.23 11.69 1.88
C LEU A 271 2.51 10.69 0.97
N ARG A 272 2.32 9.44 1.41
CA ARG A 272 1.58 8.42 0.64
C ARG A 272 0.09 8.74 0.53
N VAL A 273 -0.55 9.11 1.64
CA VAL A 273 -1.97 9.50 1.64
C VAL A 273 -2.18 10.74 0.77
N MET A 274 -1.29 11.74 0.86
CA MET A 274 -1.37 12.92 -0.01
C MET A 274 -1.19 12.56 -1.48
N ASN A 275 -0.14 11.81 -1.84
CA ASN A 275 0.09 11.42 -3.23
C ASN A 275 -1.10 10.65 -3.82
N ALA A 276 -1.78 9.82 -3.02
CA ALA A 276 -2.98 9.14 -3.44
C ALA A 276 -4.18 10.10 -3.64
N LEU A 277 -4.32 11.13 -2.80
CA LEU A 277 -5.38 12.15 -2.93
C LEU A 277 -5.14 13.12 -4.10
N LEU A 278 -3.88 13.37 -4.47
CA LEU A 278 -3.49 14.23 -5.59
C LEU A 278 -3.92 13.70 -6.96
N LEU A 279 -4.32 12.43 -7.05
CA LEU A 279 -4.83 11.80 -8.27
C LEU A 279 -6.26 12.27 -8.65
N SER A 280 -6.93 13.03 -7.78
CA SER A 280 -8.21 13.71 -8.06
C SER A 280 -8.01 15.22 -7.97
N PRO A 281 -7.93 15.98 -9.09
CA PRO A 281 -7.66 17.42 -9.06
C PRO A 281 -8.62 18.22 -8.16
N ASP A 282 -9.91 17.88 -8.19
CA ASP A 282 -10.94 18.55 -7.39
C ASP A 282 -10.85 18.24 -5.88
N THR A 283 -10.29 17.08 -5.53
CA THR A 283 -10.05 16.68 -4.13
C THR A 283 -8.71 17.24 -3.65
N ALA A 284 -7.70 17.22 -4.52
CA ALA A 284 -6.36 17.75 -4.29
C ALA A 284 -6.39 19.24 -3.93
N ALA A 285 -7.19 20.05 -4.63
CA ALA A 285 -7.34 21.49 -4.35
C ALA A 285 -7.92 21.79 -2.96
N ARG A 286 -8.48 20.78 -2.28
CA ARG A 286 -9.14 20.91 -0.97
C ARG A 286 -8.35 20.25 0.16
N VAL A 287 -7.18 19.67 -0.13
CA VAL A 287 -6.30 19.05 0.86
C VAL A 287 -4.97 19.80 0.91
N SER A 288 -4.60 20.31 2.08
CA SER A 288 -3.30 20.96 2.33
C SER A 288 -2.48 20.17 3.35
N ILE A 289 -1.14 20.23 3.25
CA ILE A 289 -0.22 19.76 4.30
C ILE A 289 0.25 20.97 5.09
N ASP A 290 0.28 20.86 6.42
CA ASP A 290 1.00 21.85 7.21
C ASP A 290 2.50 21.70 6.97
N ALA A 291 3.20 22.76 6.56
CA ALA A 291 4.66 22.69 6.53
C ALA A 291 5.14 22.69 7.99
N ALA A 292 5.65 21.56 8.47
CA ALA A 292 6.28 21.50 9.77
C ALA A 292 7.31 22.63 9.84
N HIS A 293 7.11 23.58 10.75
CA HIS A 293 8.09 24.62 11.04
C HIS A 293 9.31 23.95 11.66
N ALA A 294 10.24 23.52 10.81
CA ALA A 294 11.57 23.14 11.22
C ALA A 294 12.34 24.42 11.59
N ALA A 295 12.16 24.91 12.81
CA ALA A 295 13.18 25.64 13.55
C ALA A 295 12.65 25.99 14.95
N ALA A 296 13.34 25.47 15.95
CA ALA A 296 13.31 25.99 17.30
C ALA A 296 13.55 27.51 17.30
N SER A 297 12.65 28.27 17.92
CA SER A 297 13.04 29.53 18.54
C SER A 297 13.33 29.23 20.01
N PRO A 298 14.59 29.23 20.47
CA PRO A 298 14.87 29.08 21.89
C PRO A 298 14.24 30.24 22.64
N THR A 299 13.40 29.89 23.61
CA THR A 299 12.85 30.76 24.63
C THR A 299 13.97 31.64 25.20
N GLN A 300 14.00 32.93 24.88
CA GLN A 300 14.72 33.90 25.70
C GLN A 300 14.03 33.93 27.07
N ARG A 301 14.62 33.23 28.05
CA ARG A 301 14.38 33.55 29.45
C ARG A 301 15.07 34.88 29.72
N GLY A 302 14.28 35.90 30.06
CA GLY A 302 14.77 37.15 30.59
C GLY A 302 15.58 36.89 31.85
N ALA A 303 16.77 37.46 31.90
CA ALA A 303 17.48 37.73 33.14
C ALA A 303 16.84 38.98 33.76
N ALA A 304 16.33 38.81 34.98
CA ALA A 304 16.25 39.85 36.00
C ALA A 304 16.87 39.24 37.26
#